data_AF-A0A7C1N2A5-F1
#
_entry.id   AF-A0A7C1N2A5-F1
#
_cell.length_a   1.000
_cell.length_b   1.000
_cell.length_c   1.000
_cell.angle_alpha   90.00
_cell.angle_beta   90.00
_cell.angle_gamma   90.00
#
_symmetry.space_group_name_H-M   'P 1'
#
loop_
_entity.id
_entity.type
_entity.pdbx_description
1 polymer ?
#
loop_
_entity_poly.entity_id
_entity_poly.type
_entity_poly.pdbx_seq_one_letter_code
_entity_poly.pdbx_strand_id
1 'polypeptide(L)' 'MASRKMNDLKKMSKEERQKKMEEMKFELVKSKVSAAKTGSSRIKEIKKIIARMLTLDKLNK' A
#
# COMPACT_ATOMS: atom_id res chain seq x y z
N MET A 1 11.99 -1.29 -5.86
CA MET A 1 11.50 0.10 -5.82
C MET A 1 10.42 0.27 -6.89
N ALA A 2 9.15 0.24 -6.48
CA ALA A 2 8.02 0.56 -7.36
C ALA A 2 7.15 1.57 -6.62
N SER A 3 7.56 2.85 -6.69
CA SER A 3 6.71 3.96 -6.25
C SER A 3 5.52 4.03 -7.19
N ARG A 4 4.44 3.29 -6.90
CA ARG A 4 3.17 3.46 -7.62
C ARG A 4 2.76 4.93 -7.51
N LYS A 5 2.62 5.57 -8.67
CA LYS A 5 2.22 6.97 -8.73
C LYS A 5 0.77 7.07 -8.28
N MET A 6 0.43 8.16 -7.60
CA MET A 6 -0.94 8.43 -7.14
C MET A 6 -1.95 8.36 -8.30
N ASN A 7 -1.52 8.72 -9.51
CA ASN A 7 -2.30 8.65 -10.73
C ASN A 7 -2.71 7.21 -11.09
N ASP A 8 -1.86 6.22 -10.85
CA ASP A 8 -2.19 4.82 -11.12
C ASP A 8 -3.27 4.33 -10.15
N LEU A 9 -3.18 4.75 -8.88
CA LEU A 9 -4.17 4.41 -7.86
C LEU A 9 -5.55 5.08 -8.10
N LYS A 10 -5.54 6.27 -8.72
CA LYS A 10 -6.77 6.98 -9.12
C LYS A 10 -7.53 6.28 -10.24
N LYS A 11 -6.82 5.65 -11.18
CA LYS A 11 -7.41 4.91 -12.31
C LYS A 11 -8.05 3.59 -11.89
N MET A 12 -7.72 3.08 -10.70
CA MET A 12 -8.26 1.82 -10.18
C MET A 12 -9.70 1.99 -9.70
N SER A 13 -10.53 0.98 -9.96
CA SER A 13 -11.88 0.91 -9.39
C SER A 13 -11.81 0.71 -7.87
N LYS A 14 -12.92 0.99 -7.17
CA LYS A 14 -13.00 0.85 -5.70
C LYS A 14 -12.72 -0.59 -5.25
N GLU A 15 -13.25 -1.57 -5.98
CA GLU A 15 -13.03 -3.00 -5.69
C GLU A 15 -11.59 -3.42 -5.92
N GLU A 16 -10.98 -2.99 -7.04
CA GLU A 16 -9.58 -3.31 -7.32
C GLU A 16 -8.65 -2.68 -6.28
N ARG A 17 -8.98 -1.47 -5.82
CA ARG A 17 -8.23 -0.78 -4.77
C ARG A 17 -8.36 -1.50 -3.42
N GLN A 18 -9.54 -2.02 -3.09
CA GLN A 18 -9.75 -2.84 -1.89
C GLN A 18 -8.97 -4.17 -1.94
N LYS A 19 -9.00 -4.89 -3.07
CA LYS A 19 -8.20 -6.12 -3.23
C LYS A 19 -6.71 -5.85 -3.05
N LYS A 20 -6.19 -4.79 -3.69
CA LYS A 20 -4.79 -4.36 -3.51
C LYS A 20 -4.47 -3.88 -2.10
N MET A 21 -5.40 -3.26 -1.41
CA MET A 21 -5.24 -2.87 -0.01
C MET A 21 -4.99 -4.10 0.88
N GLU A 22 -5.76 -5.16 0.69
CA GLU A 22 -5.57 -6.41 1.41
C GLU A 22 -4.23 -7.08 1.09
N GLU A 23 -3.83 -7.12 -0.19
CA GLU A 23 -2.50 -7.60 -0.60
C GLU A 23 -1.36 -6.81 0.08
N MET A 24 -1.46 -5.48 0.10
CA MET A 24 -0.45 -4.61 0.71
C MET A 24 -0.40 -4.76 2.24
N LYS A 25 -1.54 -5.02 2.89
CA LYS A 25 -1.57 -5.36 4.32
C LYS A 25 -0.90 -6.69 4.61
N PHE A 26 -1.12 -7.70 3.76
CA PHE A 26 -0.46 -9.00 3.89
C PHE A 26 1.06 -8.88 3.71
N GLU A 27 1.52 -8.14 2.69
CA GLU A 27 2.93 -7.81 2.50
C GLU A 27 3.53 -7.07 3.70
N LEU A 28 2.75 -6.17 4.33
CA LEU A 28 3.19 -5.45 5.53
C LEU A 28 3.45 -6.42 6.69
N VAL A 29 2.56 -7.39 6.92
CA VAL A 29 2.72 -8.40 7.97
C VAL A 29 3.96 -9.24 7.71
N LYS A 30 4.13 -9.74 6.48
CA LYS A 30 5.32 -10.52 6.10
C LYS A 30 6.61 -9.72 6.29
N SER A 31 6.60 -8.44 5.90
CA SER A 31 7.74 -7.53 6.05
C SER A 31 8.03 -7.18 7.52
N LYS A 32 7.00 -7.11 8.39
CA LYS A 32 7.20 -6.93 9.83
C LYS A 32 7.85 -8.16 10.47
N VAL A 33 7.41 -9.37 10.10
CA VAL A 33 7.99 -10.62 10.60
C VAL A 33 9.44 -10.78 10.16
N SER A 34 9.76 -10.36 8.94
CA SER A 34 11.12 -10.40 8.38
C SER A 34 11.90 -9.09 8.56
N ALA A 35 11.44 -8.17 9.42
CA ALA A 35 12.00 -6.83 9.56
C ALA A 35 13.48 -6.84 9.97
N ALA A 36 13.89 -7.81 10.79
CA ALA A 36 15.28 -8.02 11.19
C ALA A 36 16.21 -8.31 10.00
N LYS A 37 15.69 -8.88 8.90
CA LYS A 37 16.45 -9.22 7.68
C LYS A 37 16.26 -8.24 6.52
N THR A 38 15.10 -7.59 6.43
CA THR A 38 14.71 -6.75 5.28
C THR A 38 14.79 -5.24 5.54
N GLY A 39 15.01 -4.83 6.79
CA GLY A 39 15.15 -3.43 7.17
C GLY A 39 13.83 -2.64 7.20
N SER A 40 13.86 -1.47 7.84
CA SER A 40 12.67 -0.65 8.10
C SER A 40 12.17 0.15 6.88
N SER A 41 12.98 0.25 5.82
CA SER A 41 12.67 1.02 4.61
C SER A 41 11.48 0.43 3.85
N ARG A 42 11.45 -0.89 3.66
CA ARG A 42 10.35 -1.59 2.97
C ARG A 42 9.02 -1.42 3.69
N ILE A 43 9.04 -1.51 5.02
CA ILE A 43 7.85 -1.28 5.87
C ILE A 43 7.34 0.15 5.70
N LYS A 44 8.24 1.15 5.65
CA LYS A 44 7.89 2.56 5.45
C LYS A 44 7.25 2.80 4.08
N GLU A 45 7.75 2.16 3.03
CA GLU A 45 7.18 2.25 1.68
C GLU A 45 5.78 1.63 1.61
N ILE A 46 5.59 0.43 2.15
CA ILE A 46 4.29 -0.25 2.17
C ILE A 46 3.26 0.60 2.93
N LYS A 47 3.62 1.15 4.10
CA LYS A 47 2.75 2.06 4.86
C LYS A 47 2.38 3.31 4.06
N LYS A 48 3.31 3.92 3.33
CA LYS A 48 3.04 5.08 2.47
C LYS A 48 2.04 4.75 1.36
N ILE A 49 2.15 3.57 0.76
CA ILE A 49 1.25 3.15 -0.32
C ILE A 49 -0.17 2.94 0.23
N ILE A 50 -0.29 2.25 1.38
CA ILE A 50 -1.58 2.05 2.07
C ILE A 50 -2.22 3.41 2.42
N ALA A 51 -1.44 4.34 2.97
CA ALA A 51 -1.93 5.68 3.31
C ALA A 51 -2.48 6.42 2.08
N ARG A 52 -1.78 6.38 0.94
CA ARG A 52 -2.24 7.00 -0.31
C ARG A 52 -3.54 6.38 -0.83
N MET A 53 -3.70 5.06 -0.73
CA MET A 53 -4.95 4.38 -1.11
C MET A 53 -6.12 4.83 -0.22
N LEU A 54 -5.91 4.86 1.10
CA LEU A 54 -6.91 5.33 2.06
C LEU A 54 -7.30 6.80 1.84
N THR A 55 -6.33 7.66 1.52
CA THR A 55 -6.59 9.07 1.19
C THR A 55 -7.49 9.18 -0.06
N LEU A 56 -7.24 8.37 -1.09
CA LEU A 56 -8.08 8.36 -2.29
C LEU A 56 -9.49 7.84 -2.01
N ASP A 57 -9.65 6.82 -1.17
CA ASP A 57 -10.97 6.35 -0.77
C ASP A 57 -11.76 7.39 0.03
N LYS A 58 -11.07 8.19 0.85
CA LYS A 58 -11.70 9.28 1.60
C LYS A 58 -12.07 10.48 0.72
N LEU A 59 -11.28 10.78 -0.31
CA LEU A 59 -11.53 11.89 -1.25
C LEU A 59 -12.64 11.58 -2.26
N ASN A 60 -12.89 10.31 -2.57
CA ASN A 60 -13.92 9.87 -3.50
C ASN A 60 -15.27 9.55 -2.81
N LYS A 61 -15.46 9.99 -1.56
CA LYS A 61 -16.64 9.76 -0.73
C LYS A 61 -17.44 11.04 -0.59
#